data_AF-A0A967I538-F1
#
_entry.id   AF-A0A967I538-F1
#
_cell.length_a   1.000
_cell.length_b   1.000
_cell.length_c   1.000
_cell.angle_alpha   90.00
_cell.angle_beta   90.00
_cell.angle_gamma   90.00
#
_symmetry.space_group_name_H-M   'P 1'
#
loop_
_entity.id
_entity.type
_entity.pdbx_description
1 polymer ?
#
loop_
_entity_poly.entity_id
_entity_poly.type
_entity_poly.pdbx_seq_one_letter_code
_entity_poly.pdbx_strand_id
1 'polypeptide(L)'
;VNDSDRELTEIAQFIMELGPETPWHVSRFHPTYLLKNASSTPVATLKRAREIGLQVGLHYVYTGNVPGEQGEKTLCHNCGGVLIDRFGFATGHYAIKKGRCPDCQTPVGGVEM
;
A
#
# COMPACT_ATOMS: atom_id res chain seq x y z
N VAL A 1 17.77 8.07 -7.30
CA VAL A 1 17.06 6.97 -6.60
C VAL A 1 16.38 7.61 -5.41
N ASN A 2 15.13 7.23 -5.10
CA ASN A 2 14.23 7.92 -4.17
C ASN A 2 13.75 7.00 -3.04
N ASP A 3 14.67 6.20 -2.50
CA ASP A 3 14.36 5.09 -1.60
C ASP A 3 15.09 5.16 -0.26
N SER A 4 15.65 6.33 0.08
CA SER A 4 16.22 6.57 1.40
C SER A 4 15.11 6.72 2.45
N ASP A 5 15.39 6.31 3.70
CA ASP A 5 14.43 6.42 4.81
C ASP A 5 13.94 7.87 5.01
N ARG A 6 14.81 8.87 4.78
CA ARG A 6 14.45 10.28 4.82
C ARG A 6 13.41 10.63 3.75
N GLU A 7 13.70 10.33 2.49
CA GLU A 7 12.77 10.63 1.39
C GLU A 7 11.44 9.89 1.55
N LEU A 8 11.46 8.62 1.95
CA LEU A 8 10.25 7.84 2.19
C LEU A 8 9.40 8.43 3.33
N THR A 9 10.04 8.94 4.38
CA THR A 9 9.36 9.60 5.49
C THR A 9 8.76 10.93 5.07
N GLU A 10 9.51 11.76 4.34
CA GLU A 10 9.04 13.04 3.81
C GLU A 10 7.84 12.85 2.87
N ILE A 11 7.88 11.83 1.99
CA ILE A 11 6.77 11.48 1.11
C ILE A 11 5.55 11.02 1.93
N ALA A 12 5.74 10.12 2.90
CA ALA A 12 4.65 9.63 3.74
C ALA A 12 3.98 10.76 4.54
N GLN A 13 4.78 11.68 5.09
CA GLN A 13 4.28 12.85 5.82
C GLN A 13 3.49 13.78 4.92
N PHE A 14 4.01 14.08 3.72
CA PHE A 14 3.29 14.89 2.74
C PHE A 14 1.93 14.28 2.37
N ILE A 15 1.87 12.96 2.16
CA ILE A 15 0.60 12.28 1.86
C ILE A 15 -0.34 12.31 3.07
N MET A 16 0.21 12.17 4.28
CA MET A 16 -0.56 12.22 5.53
C MET A 16 -1.22 13.59 5.76
N GLU A 17 -0.65 14.69 5.25
CA GLU A 17 -1.27 16.02 5.28
C GLU A 17 -2.62 16.06 4.52
N LEU A 18 -2.84 15.14 3.57
CA LEU A 18 -4.09 14.98 2.85
C LEU A 18 -5.13 14.14 3.63
N GLY A 19 -4.72 13.54 4.75
CA GLY A 19 -5.54 12.73 5.64
C GLY A 19 -5.18 11.24 5.61
N PRO A 20 -5.43 10.50 6.72
CA PRO A 20 -4.99 9.11 6.89
C PRO A 20 -5.61 8.12 5.90
N GLU A 21 -6.79 8.42 5.36
CA GLU A 21 -7.47 7.59 4.37
C GLU A 21 -6.85 7.71 2.96
N THR A 22 -5.95 8.68 2.73
CA THR A 22 -5.29 8.88 1.43
C THR A 22 -4.34 7.71 1.16
N PRO A 23 -4.54 6.93 0.10
CA PRO A 23 -3.71 5.76 -0.15
C PRO A 23 -2.37 6.16 -0.76
N TRP A 24 -1.28 5.53 -0.29
CA TRP A 24 0.02 5.63 -0.94
C TRP A 24 0.33 4.33 -1.70
N HIS A 25 0.55 4.42 -3.01
CA HIS A 25 0.95 3.28 -3.84
C HIS A 25 2.43 3.34 -4.18
N VAL A 26 3.22 2.40 -3.65
CA VAL A 26 4.65 2.27 -3.91
C VAL A 26 4.87 1.20 -4.96
N SER A 27 5.28 1.60 -6.16
CA SER A 27 5.48 0.67 -7.27
C SER A 27 6.94 0.22 -7.38
N ARG A 28 7.17 -1.10 -7.50
CA ARG A 28 8.51 -1.64 -7.70
C ARG A 28 9.04 -1.25 -9.07
N PHE A 29 10.22 -0.62 -9.08
CA PHE A 29 10.95 -0.37 -10.31
C PHE A 29 11.55 -1.66 -10.86
N HIS A 30 11.39 -1.85 -12.17
CA HIS A 30 12.01 -2.91 -12.94
C HIS A 30 12.74 -2.28 -14.15
N PRO A 31 14.05 -2.50 -14.30
CA PRO A 31 14.78 -2.07 -15.48
C PRO A 31 14.19 -2.75 -16.72
N THR A 32 13.79 -1.96 -17.71
CA THR A 32 13.22 -2.49 -18.96
C THR A 32 13.79 -1.78 -20.19
N TYR A 33 13.62 -2.40 -21.35
CA TYR A 33 14.07 -1.90 -22.65
C TYR A 33 15.59 -1.63 -22.70
N LEU A 34 16.01 -0.36 -22.78
CA LEU A 34 17.41 0.03 -22.94
C LEU A 34 18.14 0.27 -21.62
N LEU A 35 17.44 0.31 -20.50
CA LEU A 35 18.04 0.57 -19.18
C LEU A 35 18.62 -0.72 -18.58
N LYS A 36 19.80 -1.12 -19.07
CA LYS A 36 20.44 -2.40 -18.73
C LYS A 36 21.34 -2.37 -17.48
N ASN A 37 21.74 -1.17 -17.04
CA ASN A 37 22.75 -0.99 -15.99
C ASN A 37 22.16 -0.69 -14.60
N ALA A 38 20.85 -0.87 -14.43
CA ALA A 38 20.16 -0.71 -13.16
C ALA A 38 19.58 -2.06 -12.72
N SER A 39 19.49 -2.27 -11.41
CA SER A 39 18.80 -3.43 -10.83
C SER A 39 17.35 -3.07 -10.50
N SER A 40 16.45 -4.07 -10.47
CA SER A 40 15.12 -3.86 -9.88
C SER A 40 15.25 -3.43 -8.43
N THR A 41 14.36 -2.56 -7.96
CA THR A 41 14.31 -2.21 -6.55
C THR A 41 14.07 -3.46 -5.70
N PRO A 42 14.85 -3.69 -4.62
CA PRO A 42 14.61 -4.82 -3.72
C PRO A 42 13.21 -4.78 -3.11
N VAL A 43 12.56 -5.94 -2.94
CA VAL A 43 11.24 -6.03 -2.29
C VAL A 43 11.30 -5.51 -0.84
N ALA A 44 12.44 -5.67 -0.17
CA ALA A 44 12.65 -5.14 1.18
C ALA A 44 12.51 -3.61 1.25
N THR A 45 12.89 -2.89 0.19
CA THR A 45 12.72 -1.43 0.11
C THR A 45 11.24 -1.04 0.07
N LEU A 46 10.42 -1.78 -0.67
CA LEU A 46 8.97 -1.55 -0.71
C LEU A 46 8.31 -1.84 0.65
N LYS A 47 8.72 -2.93 1.31
CA LYS A 47 8.24 -3.26 2.66
C LYS A 47 8.58 -2.16 3.66
N ARG A 48 9.78 -1.59 3.56
CA ARG A 48 10.22 -0.46 4.37
C ARG A 48 9.38 0.79 4.12
N ALA A 49 9.12 1.13 2.86
CA ALA A 49 8.23 2.25 2.51
C ALA A 49 6.82 2.05 3.10
N ARG A 50 6.28 0.83 2.99
CA ARG A 50 5.00 0.46 3.60
C ARG A 50 5.01 0.66 5.12
N GLU A 51 6.04 0.16 5.80
CA GLU A 51 6.18 0.31 7.25
C GLU A 51 6.25 1.78 7.67
N ILE A 52 7.08 2.59 7.00
CA ILE A 52 7.19 4.04 7.27
C ILE A 52 5.85 4.73 7.09
N GLY A 53 5.15 4.47 5.98
CA GLY A 53 3.86 5.11 5.72
C GLY A 53 2.80 4.76 6.78
N LEU A 54 2.74 3.49 7.22
CA LEU A 54 1.88 3.06 8.31
C LEU A 54 2.27 3.70 9.65
N GLN A 55 3.56 3.83 9.96
CA GLN A 55 4.06 4.46 11.17
C GLN A 55 3.73 5.96 11.25
N VAL A 56 3.69 6.65 10.11
CA VAL A 56 3.29 8.07 10.01
C VAL A 56 1.78 8.25 10.19
N GLY A 57 0.99 7.17 10.08
CA GLY A 57 -0.46 7.17 10.35
C GLY A 57 -1.33 6.97 9.12
N LEU A 58 -0.75 6.68 7.94
CA LEU A 58 -1.53 6.32 6.77
C LEU A 58 -2.23 4.97 7.00
N HIS A 59 -3.51 4.89 6.64
CA HIS A 59 -4.29 3.66 6.78
C HIS A 59 -3.95 2.65 5.68
N TYR A 60 -3.59 3.12 4.48
CA TYR A 60 -3.37 2.26 3.33
C TYR A 60 -2.08 2.63 2.59
N VAL A 61 -1.11 1.72 2.61
CA VAL A 61 0.15 1.87 1.89
C VAL A 61 0.45 0.64 1.05
N TYR A 62 0.14 0.67 -0.22
CA TYR A 62 0.18 -0.50 -1.11
C TYR A 62 1.55 -0.71 -1.75
N THR A 63 1.98 -1.96 -1.83
CA THR A 63 3.19 -2.38 -2.56
C THR A 63 2.76 -2.99 -3.90
N GLY A 64 3.20 -2.38 -5.01
CA GLY A 64 2.84 -2.78 -6.37
C GLY A 64 3.99 -3.47 -7.13
N ASN A 65 3.67 -4.12 -8.25
CA ASN A 65 4.63 -4.83 -9.10
C ASN A 65 5.42 -5.95 -8.39
N VAL A 66 4.79 -6.54 -7.36
CA VAL A 66 5.26 -7.73 -6.64
C VAL A 66 4.06 -8.66 -6.40
N PRO A 67 3.60 -9.42 -7.42
CA PRO A 67 2.43 -10.29 -7.27
C PRO A 67 2.61 -11.31 -6.14
N GLY A 68 1.58 -11.48 -5.32
CA GLY A 68 1.55 -12.37 -4.16
C GLY A 68 2.07 -11.74 -2.86
N GLU A 69 2.45 -10.47 -2.85
CA GLU A 69 2.93 -9.77 -1.66
C GLU A 69 1.77 -9.30 -0.78
N GLN A 70 1.90 -9.38 0.54
CA GLN A 70 0.81 -9.01 1.46
C GLN A 70 0.38 -7.55 1.31
N GLY A 71 1.30 -6.67 0.93
CA GLY A 71 1.02 -5.26 0.79
C GLY A 71 0.24 -4.87 -0.46
N GLU A 72 -0.03 -5.80 -1.37
CA GLU A 72 -0.96 -5.55 -2.47
C GLU A 72 -2.43 -5.67 -2.01
N LYS A 73 -2.69 -6.32 -0.87
CA LYS A 73 -4.04 -6.53 -0.30
C LYS A 73 -4.54 -5.28 0.44
N THR A 74 -5.85 -5.12 0.47
CA THR A 74 -6.51 -4.10 1.32
C THR A 74 -6.85 -4.73 2.66
N LEU A 75 -6.23 -4.23 3.73
CA LEU A 75 -6.49 -4.64 5.11
C LEU A 75 -7.35 -3.59 5.81
N CYS A 76 -8.16 -4.00 6.78
CA CYS A 76 -8.83 -3.08 7.67
C CYS A 76 -7.78 -2.36 8.53
N HIS A 77 -7.76 -1.03 8.48
CA HIS A 77 -6.79 -0.24 9.22
C HIS A 77 -6.93 -0.35 10.76
N ASN A 78 -8.07 -0.83 11.24
CA ASN A 78 -8.33 -0.99 12.67
C ASN A 78 -8.04 -2.43 13.18
N CYS A 79 -8.61 -3.45 12.54
CA CYS A 79 -8.47 -4.84 13.03
C CYS A 79 -7.45 -5.69 12.24
N GLY A 80 -6.91 -5.20 11.13
CA GLY A 80 -5.97 -5.92 10.28
C GLY A 80 -6.59 -7.02 9.40
N GLY A 81 -7.91 -7.27 9.50
CA GLY A 81 -8.62 -8.24 8.68
C GLY A 81 -8.52 -7.94 7.18
N VAL A 82 -8.43 -8.98 6.34
CA VAL A 82 -8.35 -8.83 4.87
C VAL A 82 -9.72 -8.40 4.34
N LEU A 83 -9.80 -7.18 3.80
CA LEU A 83 -11.03 -6.65 3.22
C LEU A 83 -11.12 -6.92 1.72
N ILE A 84 -10.00 -6.81 1.02
CA ILE A 84 -9.90 -7.13 -0.41
C ILE A 84 -8.63 -7.94 -0.62
N ASP A 85 -8.80 -9.18 -1.05
CA ASP A 85 -7.70 -10.06 -1.41
C ASP A 85 -7.33 -9.84 -2.88
N ARG A 86 -6.11 -9.36 -3.11
CA ARG A 86 -5.60 -8.95 -4.43
C ARG A 86 -4.41 -9.82 -4.78
N PHE A 87 -4.28 -10.16 -6.07
CA PHE A 87 -3.14 -10.87 -6.62
C PHE A 87 -2.81 -10.29 -8.01
N GLY A 88 -1.83 -9.38 -8.07
CA GLY A 88 -1.56 -8.62 -9.29
C GLY A 88 -2.81 -7.88 -9.79
N PHE A 89 -3.29 -8.24 -10.98
CA PHE A 89 -4.50 -7.65 -11.58
C PHE A 89 -5.81 -8.38 -11.20
N ALA A 90 -5.72 -9.49 -10.46
CA ALA A 90 -6.89 -10.26 -10.04
C ALA A 90 -7.37 -9.79 -8.65
N THR A 91 -8.69 -9.74 -8.49
CA THR A 91 -9.35 -9.58 -7.19
C THR A 91 -10.04 -10.89 -6.83
N GLY A 92 -9.67 -11.48 -5.70
CA GLY A 92 -10.23 -12.74 -5.22
C GLY A 92 -11.43 -12.51 -4.31
N HIS A 93 -11.16 -12.19 -3.05
CA HIS A 93 -12.17 -11.98 -2.01
C HIS A 93 -12.47 -10.49 -1.82
N TYR A 94 -13.76 -10.15 -1.64
CA TYR A 94 -14.23 -8.80 -1.30
C TYR A 94 -15.19 -8.88 -0.11
N ALA A 95 -14.74 -8.38 1.05
CA ALA A 95 -15.42 -8.52 2.33
C ALA A 95 -16.23 -7.28 2.76
N ILE A 96 -15.96 -6.11 2.15
CA ILE A 96 -16.56 -4.84 2.56
C ILE A 96 -18.08 -4.89 2.40
N LYS A 97 -18.82 -4.44 3.41
CA LYS A 97 -20.28 -4.35 3.41
C LYS A 97 -20.71 -2.96 3.86
N LYS A 98 -21.49 -2.23 3.04
CA LYS A 98 -22.01 -0.90 3.37
C LYS A 98 -20.88 0.06 3.80
N GLY A 99 -19.78 0.06 3.05
CA GLY A 99 -18.58 0.87 3.31
C GLY A 99 -17.84 0.52 4.61
N ARG A 100 -18.06 -0.66 5.20
CA ARG A 100 -17.50 -1.04 6.51
C ARG A 100 -16.82 -2.41 6.50
N CYS A 101 -15.85 -2.56 7.40
CA CYS A 101 -15.27 -3.84 7.75
C CYS A 101 -16.34 -4.74 8.41
N PRO A 102 -16.53 -5.99 7.95
CA PRO A 102 -17.52 -6.88 8.55
C PRO A 102 -17.18 -7.26 9.99
N ASP A 103 -15.90 -7.36 10.33
CA ASP A 103 -15.44 -7.89 11.62
C ASP A 103 -15.46 -6.85 12.74
N CYS A 104 -15.04 -5.61 12.47
CA CYS A 104 -14.93 -4.56 13.48
C CYS A 104 -15.77 -3.30 13.18
N GLN A 105 -16.56 -3.31 12.10
CA GLN A 105 -17.49 -2.22 11.71
C GLN A 105 -16.84 -0.86 11.40
N THR A 106 -15.51 -0.80 11.39
CA THR A 106 -14.76 0.40 11.01
C THR A 106 -15.10 0.80 9.58
N PRO A 107 -15.43 2.09 9.32
CA PRO A 107 -15.58 2.62 7.97
C PRO A 107 -14.32 2.39 7.14
N VAL A 108 -14.48 2.07 5.87
CA VAL A 108 -13.36 1.87 4.94
C VAL A 108 -13.32 3.07 4.00
N GLY A 109 -12.23 3.84 4.04
CA GLY A 109 -12.06 5.02 3.19
C GLY A 109 -12.14 4.69 1.70
N GLY A 110 -12.74 5.61 0.93
CA GLY A 110 -12.80 5.54 -0.54
C GLY A 110 -13.77 4.51 -1.13
N VAL A 111 -14.62 3.86 -0.33
CA VAL A 111 -15.58 2.84 -0.78
C VAL A 111 -16.99 3.20 -0.32
N GLU A 112 -17.97 3.15 -1.24
CA GLU A 112 -19.40 3.36 -0.97
C GLU A 112 -19.71 4.67 -0.22
N MET A 113 -19.46 5.81 -0.89
CA MET A 113 -19.99 7.13 -0.50
C MET A 113 -21.50 7.22 -0.73
#